data_AF-A0A8H7M2U0-F1
#
_entry.id   AF-A0A8H7M2U0-F1
#
_cell.length_a   1.000
_cell.length_b   1.000
_cell.length_c   1.000
_cell.angle_alpha   90.00
_cell.angle_beta   90.00
_cell.angle_gamma   90.00
#
_symmetry.space_group_name_H-M   'P 1'
#
loop_
_entity.id
_entity.type
_entity.pdbx_description
1 polymer ?
#
loop_
_entity_poly.entity_id
_entity_poly.type
_entity_poly.pdbx_seq_one_letter_code
_entity_poly.pdbx_strand_id
1 'polypeptide(L)'
;MGFDSEEEEEPRRAPKKEPCDTPKRSLSSLTPFDSGSSVKRPKMELPDPYKGDSRGRKATQWLDRMLLWVALHRDQFDEEEQMVVWILYHMTDKAADWALPIIGAIIKGEGNPLTLSRP
;
A
#
# COMPACT_ATOMS: atom_id res chain seq x y z
N MET A 1 -39.12 -32.91 36.80
CA MET A 1 -39.41 -32.18 35.54
C MET A 1 -39.74 -30.75 35.88
N GLY A 2 -39.17 -29.77 35.19
CA GLY A 2 -39.53 -28.36 35.33
C GLY A 2 -38.81 -27.52 34.28
N PHE A 3 -39.55 -27.16 33.23
CA PHE A 3 -39.25 -26.11 32.25
C PHE A 3 -40.17 -24.92 32.54
N ASP A 4 -39.87 -23.79 31.90
CA ASP A 4 -40.50 -22.45 31.88
C ASP A 4 -39.81 -21.38 32.75
N SER A 5 -39.08 -20.42 32.15
CA SER A 5 -39.46 -19.32 31.22
C SER A 5 -40.00 -18.10 31.98
N GLU A 6 -39.37 -16.94 31.75
CA GLU A 6 -39.95 -15.59 31.52
C GLU A 6 -41.35 -15.29 32.13
N GLU A 7 -41.67 -14.18 32.79
CA GLU A 7 -41.41 -12.75 32.54
C GLU A 7 -42.22 -11.96 33.61
N GLU A 8 -42.21 -10.62 33.52
CA GLU A 8 -43.01 -9.59 34.23
C GLU A 8 -42.47 -9.13 35.60
N GLU A 9 -42.40 -7.84 35.94
CA GLU A 9 -43.24 -6.70 35.52
C GLU A 9 -42.49 -5.34 35.69
N GLU A 10 -42.83 -4.40 34.81
CA GLU A 10 -42.37 -3.00 34.61
C GLU A 10 -42.82 -2.02 35.74
N PRO A 11 -42.45 -0.72 35.74
CA PRO A 11 -43.41 0.21 35.12
C PRO A 11 -42.82 1.46 34.44
N ARG A 12 -43.22 1.61 33.18
CA ARG A 12 -43.84 2.76 32.51
C ARG A 12 -43.30 4.15 32.80
N ARG A 13 -42.69 4.73 31.76
CA ARG A 13 -43.16 6.01 31.16
C ARG A 13 -42.58 6.20 29.74
N ALA A 14 -43.44 6.05 28.75
CA ALA A 14 -43.35 6.75 27.45
C ALA A 14 -44.33 7.95 27.47
N PRO A 15 -44.50 8.81 26.43
CA PRO A 15 -43.77 8.95 25.15
C PRO A 15 -43.51 10.43 24.71
N LYS A 16 -42.85 10.65 23.54
CA LYS A 16 -43.13 11.68 22.49
C LYS A 16 -42.13 11.52 21.31
N LYS A 17 -42.51 10.87 20.19
CA LYS A 17 -42.86 11.40 18.82
C LYS A 17 -41.67 12.14 18.14
N GLU A 18 -41.19 11.94 16.89
CA GLU A 18 -41.51 11.29 15.59
C GLU A 18 -40.22 11.50 14.71
N PRO A 19 -40.14 11.18 13.39
CA PRO A 19 -40.44 9.95 12.65
C PRO A 19 -39.19 9.35 11.95
N CYS A 20 -39.32 8.11 11.48
CA CYS A 20 -38.34 7.42 10.64
C CYS A 20 -38.42 7.95 9.20
N ASP A 21 -37.35 8.58 8.69
CA ASP A 21 -37.22 8.93 7.28
C ASP A 21 -35.99 8.21 6.70
N THR A 22 -36.25 7.26 5.81
CA THR A 22 -35.22 6.52 5.06
C THR A 22 -34.84 7.34 3.84
N PRO A 23 -33.58 7.75 3.64
CA PRO A 23 -33.20 8.30 2.36
C PRO A 23 -33.04 7.16 1.35
N LYS A 24 -34.08 6.93 0.54
CA LYS A 24 -33.93 6.33 -0.80
C LYS A 24 -33.05 7.27 -1.63
N ARG A 25 -31.73 7.09 -1.59
CA ARG A 25 -30.83 7.75 -2.55
C ARG A 25 -31.01 7.11 -3.91
N SER A 26 -31.79 7.79 -4.74
CA SER A 26 -31.93 7.58 -6.17
C SER A 26 -30.55 7.49 -6.84
N LEU A 27 -30.25 6.35 -7.49
CA LEU A 27 -29.12 6.20 -8.41
C LEU A 27 -29.47 6.93 -9.71
N SER A 28 -29.38 8.26 -9.69
CA SER A 28 -29.56 9.09 -10.88
C SER A 28 -28.19 9.49 -11.42
N SER A 29 -27.85 8.88 -12.56
CA SER A 29 -26.93 9.38 -13.58
C SER A 29 -25.47 9.57 -13.16
N LEU A 30 -24.67 8.50 -13.28
CA LEU A 30 -23.23 8.66 -13.51
C LEU A 30 -23.03 9.06 -14.97
N THR A 31 -23.09 10.36 -15.25
CA THR A 31 -22.48 10.91 -16.46
C THR A 31 -20.98 10.64 -16.38
N PRO A 32 -20.32 10.10 -17.42
CA PRO A 32 -18.86 10.01 -17.42
C PRO A 32 -18.33 11.44 -17.28
N PHE A 33 -17.61 11.71 -16.20
CA PHE A 33 -16.86 12.95 -16.09
C PHE A 33 -15.70 12.83 -17.09
N ASP A 34 -15.96 13.25 -18.32
CA ASP A 34 -14.93 13.50 -19.33
C ASP A 34 -14.15 14.72 -18.86
N SER A 35 -13.20 14.48 -17.97
CA SER A 35 -12.16 15.45 -17.67
C SER A 35 -10.92 15.03 -18.42
N GLY A 36 -10.73 15.64 -19.58
CA GLY A 36 -9.42 15.87 -20.20
C GLY A 36 -8.48 16.71 -19.32
N SER A 37 -8.54 16.56 -18.00
CA SER A 37 -7.51 17.02 -17.10
C SER A 37 -6.34 16.08 -17.28
N SER A 38 -5.24 16.60 -17.84
CA SER A 38 -3.91 16.05 -17.59
C SER A 38 -3.85 15.73 -16.11
N VAL A 39 -3.83 14.43 -15.78
CA VAL A 39 -3.65 13.95 -14.41
C VAL A 39 -2.30 14.51 -14.01
N LYS A 40 -2.31 15.62 -13.26
CA LYS A 40 -1.12 16.17 -12.65
C LYS A 40 -0.63 15.08 -11.74
N ARG A 41 0.32 14.28 -12.23
CA ARG A 41 0.93 13.23 -11.43
C ARG A 41 1.36 13.91 -10.13
N PRO A 42 1.02 13.37 -8.96
CA PRO A 42 1.55 13.90 -7.72
C PRO A 42 3.06 13.98 -7.89
N LYS A 43 3.61 15.19 -7.76
CA LYS A 43 5.04 15.47 -7.84
C LYS A 43 5.66 14.87 -6.58
N MET A 44 5.72 13.54 -6.55
CA MET A 44 6.20 12.82 -5.39
C MET A 44 7.72 12.85 -5.45
N GLU A 45 8.29 13.57 -4.50
CA GLU A 45 9.73 13.65 -4.31
C GLU A 45 10.28 12.25 -4.05
N LEU A 46 11.49 12.02 -4.56
CA LEU A 46 12.26 10.81 -4.36
C LEU A 46 12.55 10.61 -2.86
N PRO A 47 12.24 9.45 -2.25
CA PRO A 47 12.56 9.26 -0.84
C PRO A 47 14.08 9.22 -0.62
N ASP A 48 14.55 9.70 0.54
CA ASP A 48 15.98 9.76 0.84
C ASP A 48 16.65 8.38 0.76
N PRO A 49 17.93 8.30 0.34
CA PRO A 49 18.67 7.04 0.30
C PRO A 49 18.77 6.37 1.67
N TYR A 50 18.66 5.04 1.69
CA TYR A 50 18.69 4.27 2.92
C TYR A 50 20.10 3.79 3.25
N LYS A 51 20.63 4.22 4.40
CA LYS A 51 22.02 3.96 4.82
C LYS A 51 22.28 2.56 5.40
N GLY A 52 21.23 1.80 5.70
CA GLY A 52 21.39 0.47 6.33
C GLY A 52 21.75 0.49 7.82
N ASP A 53 21.67 1.65 8.47
CA ASP A 53 21.91 1.83 9.91
C ASP A 53 20.74 1.31 10.78
N SER A 54 19.52 1.44 10.28
CA SER A 54 18.28 1.15 11.01
C SER A 54 17.48 -0.01 10.41
N ARG A 55 17.54 -1.20 11.01
CA ARG A 55 16.76 -2.38 10.57
C ARG A 55 15.30 -2.37 11.08
N GLY A 56 14.47 -3.26 10.54
CA GLY A 56 13.08 -3.46 10.97
C GLY A 56 12.13 -2.41 10.41
N ARG A 57 11.27 -1.82 11.26
CA ARG A 57 10.18 -0.93 10.81
C ARG A 57 10.64 0.26 9.96
N LYS A 58 11.80 0.84 10.24
CA LYS A 58 12.35 1.95 9.45
C LYS A 58 12.75 1.53 8.04
N ALA A 59 13.34 0.35 7.90
CA ALA A 59 13.68 -0.23 6.61
C ALA A 59 12.43 -0.56 5.79
N THR A 60 11.42 -1.16 6.44
CA THR A 60 10.13 -1.45 5.81
C THR A 60 9.43 -0.17 5.35
N GLN A 61 9.36 0.85 6.21
CA GLN A 61 8.74 2.14 5.85
C GLN A 61 9.46 2.81 4.68
N TRP A 62 10.79 2.73 4.64
CA TRP A 62 11.55 3.24 3.49
C TRP A 62 11.22 2.47 2.21
N LEU A 63 11.18 1.13 2.29
CA LEU A 63 10.85 0.28 1.16
C LEU A 63 9.42 0.54 0.66
N ASP A 64 8.45 0.68 1.55
CA ASP A 64 7.06 1.01 1.21
C ASP A 64 6.96 2.33 0.44
N ARG A 65 7.74 3.34 0.85
CA ARG A 65 7.81 4.64 0.15
C ARG A 65 8.45 4.51 -1.24
N MET A 66 9.51 3.72 -1.35
CA MET A 66 10.18 3.45 -2.63
C MET A 66 9.26 2.67 -3.59
N LEU A 67 8.59 1.63 -3.10
CA LEU A 67 7.63 0.85 -3.88
C LEU A 67 6.47 1.71 -4.36
N LEU A 68 5.92 2.58 -3.49
CA LEU A 68 4.89 3.53 -3.89
C LEU A 68 5.40 4.50 -4.97
N TRP A 69 6.65 4.95 -4.86
CA TRP A 69 7.25 5.83 -5.86
C TRP A 69 7.39 5.16 -7.22
N VAL A 70 7.91 3.94 -7.25
CA VAL A 70 8.05 3.15 -8.48
C VAL A 70 6.68 2.85 -9.07
N ALA A 71 5.67 2.52 -8.26
CA ALA A 71 4.31 2.28 -8.75
C ALA A 71 3.70 3.51 -9.46
N LEU A 72 4.01 4.72 -8.99
CA LEU A 72 3.56 5.98 -9.59
C LEU A 72 4.38 6.41 -10.82
N HIS A 73 5.61 5.89 -10.95
CA HIS A 73 6.54 6.18 -12.05
C HIS A 73 6.85 4.95 -12.88
N ARG A 74 5.90 4.00 -12.94
CA ARG A 74 6.08 2.71 -13.64
C ARG A 74 6.44 2.91 -15.11
N ASP A 75 5.96 3.97 -15.74
CA ASP A 75 6.25 4.34 -17.12
C ASP A 75 7.71 4.75 -17.37
N GLN A 76 8.51 4.98 -16.32
CA GLN A 76 9.95 5.25 -16.46
C GLN A 76 10.79 3.97 -16.57
N PHE A 77 10.17 2.80 -16.40
CA PHE A 77 10.86 1.51 -16.36
C PHE A 77 10.23 0.56 -17.38
N ASP A 78 11.03 0.07 -18.32
CA ASP A 78 10.59 -0.90 -19.33
C ASP A 78 10.49 -2.33 -18.75
N GLU A 79 11.32 -2.62 -17.74
CA GLU A 79 11.45 -3.95 -17.13
C GLU A 79 11.39 -3.89 -15.60
N GLU A 80 10.87 -4.97 -14.98
CA GLU A 80 10.82 -5.10 -13.52
C GLU A 80 12.23 -5.14 -12.91
N GLU A 81 13.20 -5.70 -13.62
CA GLU A 81 14.60 -5.72 -13.20
C GLU A 81 15.17 -4.30 -13.02
N GLN A 82 14.80 -3.37 -13.90
CA GLN A 82 15.22 -1.97 -13.79
C GLN A 82 14.61 -1.29 -12.56
N MET A 83 13.37 -1.62 -12.21
CA MET A 83 12.74 -1.15 -10.97
C MET A 83 13.50 -1.65 -9.74
N VAL A 84 13.84 -2.94 -9.72
CA VAL A 84 14.57 -3.56 -8.60
C VAL A 84 15.98 -2.97 -8.48
N VAL A 85 16.70 -2.83 -9.59
CA VAL A 85 18.03 -2.20 -9.62
C VAL A 85 17.96 -0.76 -9.12
N TRP A 86 16.92 -0.02 -9.51
CA TRP A 86 16.77 1.38 -9.09
C TRP A 86 16.49 1.53 -7.59
N ILE A 87 15.65 0.66 -7.01
CA ILE A 87 15.41 0.63 -5.55
C ILE A 87 16.71 0.25 -4.82
N LEU A 88 17.42 -0.76 -5.30
CA LEU A 88 18.69 -1.21 -4.72
C LEU A 88 19.78 -0.14 -4.81
N TYR A 89 19.83 0.62 -5.91
CA TYR A 89 20.75 1.74 -6.10
C TYR A 89 20.52 2.86 -5.08
N HIS A 90 19.29 3.01 -4.58
CA HIS A 90 18.97 3.95 -3.52
C HIS A 90 19.39 3.50 -2.11
N MET A 91 20.05 2.34 -1.99
CA MET A 91 20.72 1.93 -0.77
C MET A 91 22.14 2.49 -0.73
N THR A 92 22.55 3.03 0.41
CA THR A 92 23.85 3.66 0.63
C THR A 92 24.57 3.03 1.80
N ASP A 93 25.87 3.35 1.94
CA ASP A 93 26.73 2.87 3.04
C ASP A 93 26.64 1.35 3.22
N LYS A 94 26.21 0.90 4.40
CA LYS A 94 26.16 -0.51 4.78
C LYS A 94 25.13 -1.32 3.99
N ALA A 95 24.07 -0.67 3.50
CA ALA A 95 23.08 -1.33 2.65
C ALA A 95 23.57 -1.45 1.21
N ALA A 96 24.43 -0.54 0.73
CA ALA A 96 25.03 -0.64 -0.59
C ALA A 96 25.92 -1.88 -0.73
N ASP A 97 26.73 -2.19 0.30
CA ASP A 97 27.59 -3.39 0.29
C ASP A 97 26.79 -4.70 0.09
N TRP A 98 25.55 -4.74 0.57
CA TRP A 98 24.63 -5.85 0.34
C TRP A 98 23.94 -5.78 -1.03
N ALA A 99 23.59 -4.58 -1.51
CA ALA A 99 22.84 -4.38 -2.75
C ALA A 99 23.69 -4.53 -4.02
N LEU A 100 24.94 -4.05 -4.01
CA LEU A 100 25.86 -4.08 -5.16
C LEU A 100 26.04 -5.47 -5.81
N PRO A 101 26.28 -6.57 -5.07
CA PRO A 101 26.39 -7.88 -5.69
C PRO A 101 25.08 -8.35 -6.36
N ILE A 102 23.93 -7.97 -5.81
CA ILE A 102 22.60 -8.31 -6.37
C ILE A 102 22.37 -7.53 -7.67
N ILE A 103 22.67 -6.22 -7.68
CA ILE A 103 22.62 -5.39 -8.88
C ILE A 103 23.52 -5.98 -9.97
N GLY A 104 24.75 -6.36 -9.61
CA GLY A 104 25.68 -6.98 -10.55
C GLY A 104 25.14 -8.26 -11.17
N ALA A 105 24.47 -9.11 -10.38
CA ALA A 105 23.86 -10.34 -10.88
C ALA A 105 22.69 -10.06 -11.86
N ILE A 106 21.82 -9.11 -11.53
CA ILE A 106 20.69 -8.71 -12.39
C ILE A 106 21.20 -8.15 -13.72
N ILE A 107 22.14 -7.19 -13.70
CA ILE A 107 22.68 -6.57 -14.93
C ILE A 107 23.40 -7.59 -15.82
N LYS A 108 24.05 -8.59 -15.23
CA LYS A 108 24.75 -9.63 -16.00
C LYS A 108 23.81 -10.70 -16.57
N GLY A 109 22.51 -10.67 -16.24
CA GLY A 109 21.57 -11.73 -16.60
C GLY A 109 21.90 -13.07 -15.95
N GLU A 110 22.68 -13.06 -14.86
CA GLU A 110 22.95 -14.25 -14.06
C GLU A 110 21.67 -14.53 -13.26
N GLY A 111 20.87 -15.48 -13.75
CA GLY A 111 19.52 -15.77 -13.27
C GLY A 111 19.34 -15.69 -11.75
N ASN A 112 18.23 -15.07 -11.35
CA ASN A 112 17.76 -14.83 -9.98
C ASN A 112 18.79 -15.09 -8.85
N PRO A 113 19.50 -14.05 -8.35
CA PRO A 113 20.49 -14.20 -7.28
C PRO A 113 19.90 -14.68 -5.93
N LEU A 114 18.57 -14.67 -5.78
CA LEU A 114 17.89 -15.19 -4.58
C LEU A 114 17.76 -16.72 -4.57
N THR A 115 18.16 -17.40 -5.65
CA THR A 115 18.06 -18.87 -5.77
C THR A 115 19.40 -19.60 -5.59
N LEU A 116 20.52 -18.88 -5.55
CA LEU A 116 21.87 -19.46 -5.50
C LEU A 116 22.38 -19.76 -4.08
N SER A 117 21.49 -19.88 -3.09
CA SER A 117 21.88 -20.31 -1.75
C SER A 117 20.96 -21.40 -1.22
N ARG A 118 21.29 -22.65 -1.54
CA ARG A 118 21.04 -23.77 -0.64
C ARG A 118 22.06 -24.90 -0.89
N PRO A 119 22.89 -25.27 0.10
CA PRO A 119 23.66 -26.52 0.06
C PRO A 119 22.75 -27.75 0.21
#